data_AF-A0A6N2M9R8-F1
#
_entry.id   AF-A0A6N2M9R8-F1
#
_cell.length_a   1.000
_cell.length_b   1.000
_cell.length_c   1.000
_cell.angle_alpha   90.00
_cell.angle_beta   90.00
_cell.angle_gamma   90.00
#
_symmetry.space_group_name_H-M   'P 1'
#
loop_
_entity.id
_entity.type
_entity.pdbx_description
1 polymer ?
#
loop_
_entity_poly.entity_id
_entity_poly.type
_entity_poly.pdbx_seq_one_letter_code
_entity_poly.pdbx_strand_id
1 'polypeptide(L)'
;MVAMDEDNYKEAIEASFKVFAPRGISSDLLQIIHDSCSEVDSNSSDFWVMVAALKEFIVNEGGGEAPLEGSIPDMTSSTELYVNLQKIYLAKAEADFLVLQQRVKSILKRIGRDPDSISKAMIKSFCKNARKLKVCRYRLIEDEFSNPAVSELQKYLSDEEYSVAMGFYILLRAVDRFAANYNSFPGQFEGELDEDISRLKTAAVGLLNDLGCNGSTVTEDLINEMCRFGASELHAVAAFIGGIASQEVIKLITKQFVPMVGTFIFNGIDQKSQLLTLPAFHRIRWGSR
;
A
#
# COMPACT_ATOMS: atom_id res chain seq x y z
N MET A 1 -29.37 32.87 36.25
CA MET A 1 -29.43 31.79 35.24
C MET A 1 -28.00 31.37 34.99
N VAL A 2 -27.59 30.21 35.48
CA VAL A 2 -26.31 29.62 35.10
C VAL A 2 -26.46 29.23 33.63
N ALA A 3 -25.58 29.72 32.76
CA ALA A 3 -25.59 29.30 31.36
C ALA A 3 -25.50 27.78 31.33
N MET A 4 -26.48 27.11 30.72
CA MET A 4 -26.42 25.67 30.54
C MET A 4 -25.18 25.38 29.70
N ASP A 5 -24.32 24.53 30.23
CA ASP A 5 -23.17 24.02 29.52
C ASP A 5 -23.68 23.08 28.42
N GLU A 6 -23.72 23.59 27.19
CA GLU A 6 -24.25 22.94 25.99
C GLU A 6 -23.13 22.40 25.09
N ASP A 7 -21.97 22.07 25.67
CA ASP A 7 -20.83 21.56 24.91
C ASP A 7 -21.17 20.27 24.13
N ASN A 8 -22.09 19.44 24.64
CA ASN A 8 -22.62 18.28 23.90
C ASN A 8 -23.41 18.67 22.63
N TYR A 9 -24.14 19.78 22.63
CA TYR A 9 -24.85 20.29 21.46
C TYR A 9 -23.88 20.87 20.44
N LYS A 10 -22.84 21.58 20.90
CA LYS A 10 -21.77 22.08 20.02
C LYS A 10 -21.06 20.91 19.33
N GLU A 11 -20.67 19.89 20.09
CA GLU A 11 -20.05 18.66 19.57
C GLU A 11 -20.96 17.97 18.54
N ALA A 12 -22.27 17.90 18.82
CA ALA A 12 -23.25 17.33 17.89
C ALA A 12 -23.37 18.14 16.58
N ILE A 13 -23.34 19.47 16.65
CA ILE A 13 -23.38 20.35 15.47
C ILE A 13 -22.09 20.18 14.64
N GLU A 14 -20.93 20.15 15.29
CA GLU A 14 -19.63 19.92 14.64
C GLU A 14 -19.56 18.54 13.98
N ALA A 15 -20.17 17.52 14.59
CA ALA A 15 -20.22 16.16 14.05
C ALA A 15 -21.40 15.92 13.07
N SER A 16 -22.29 16.90 12.86
CA SER A 16 -23.51 16.72 12.07
C SER A 16 -23.26 16.26 10.64
N PHE A 17 -22.12 16.64 10.04
CA PHE A 17 -21.72 16.20 8.70
C PHE A 17 -21.63 14.66 8.58
N LYS A 18 -21.33 13.95 9.68
CA LYS A 18 -21.24 12.48 9.71
C LYS A 18 -22.60 11.81 9.42
N VAL A 19 -23.71 12.48 9.73
CA VAL A 19 -25.07 11.96 9.46
C VAL A 19 -25.37 11.97 7.96
N PHE A 20 -24.74 12.88 7.21
CA PHE A 20 -24.88 12.98 5.75
C PHE A 20 -23.84 12.14 5.01
N ALA A 21 -22.92 11.47 5.71
CA ALA A 21 -21.96 10.58 5.09
C ALA A 21 -22.70 9.41 4.42
N PRO A 22 -22.30 9.03 3.19
CA PRO A 22 -22.92 7.91 2.50
C PRO A 22 -22.75 6.64 3.33
N ARG A 23 -23.84 5.88 3.45
CA ARG A 23 -23.83 4.56 4.07
C ARG A 23 -23.17 3.54 3.14
N GLY A 24 -22.67 2.46 3.70
CA GLY A 24 -22.06 1.34 3.00
C GLY A 24 -20.58 1.16 3.32
N ILE A 25 -19.96 0.33 2.48
CA ILE A 25 -18.54 -0.01 2.55
C ILE A 25 -17.71 0.83 1.57
N SER A 26 -16.43 1.02 1.89
CA SER A 26 -15.51 1.78 1.03
C SER A 26 -15.25 1.08 -0.30
N SER A 27 -14.81 1.84 -1.30
CA SER A 27 -14.35 1.31 -2.60
C SER A 27 -13.27 0.23 -2.43
N ASP A 28 -12.36 0.43 -1.48
CA ASP A 28 -11.26 -0.51 -1.22
C ASP A 28 -11.78 -1.83 -0.67
N LEU A 29 -12.73 -1.79 0.28
CA LEU A 29 -13.33 -3.01 0.80
C LEU A 29 -14.17 -3.71 -0.26
N LEU A 30 -14.89 -2.96 -1.10
CA LEU A 30 -15.60 -3.49 -2.27
C LEU A 30 -14.65 -4.25 -3.20
N GLN A 31 -13.50 -3.67 -3.53
CA GLN A 31 -12.50 -4.34 -4.37
C GLN A 31 -11.99 -5.64 -3.73
N ILE A 32 -11.78 -5.66 -2.40
CA ILE A 32 -11.32 -6.85 -1.69
C ILE A 32 -12.39 -7.97 -1.70
N ILE A 33 -13.66 -7.66 -1.45
CA ILE A 33 -14.72 -8.69 -1.42
C ILE A 33 -15.10 -9.20 -2.82
N HIS A 34 -14.84 -8.41 -3.86
CA HIS A 34 -15.04 -8.80 -5.26
C HIS A 34 -13.79 -9.36 -5.92
N ASP A 35 -12.70 -9.49 -5.16
CA ASP A 35 -11.46 -10.06 -5.65
C ASP A 35 -11.63 -11.54 -6.04
N SER A 36 -10.92 -12.00 -7.06
CA SER A 36 -10.92 -13.41 -7.47
C SER A 36 -10.50 -14.34 -6.33
N CYS A 37 -9.62 -13.90 -5.44
CA CYS A 37 -9.18 -14.69 -4.28
C CYS A 37 -10.29 -14.89 -3.23
N SER A 38 -11.43 -14.17 -3.33
CA SER A 38 -12.60 -14.41 -2.49
C SER A 38 -13.39 -15.67 -2.89
N GLU A 39 -13.15 -16.21 -4.09
CA GLU A 39 -13.68 -17.49 -4.55
C GLU A 39 -12.78 -18.61 -4.03
N VAL A 40 -13.05 -19.04 -2.80
CA VAL A 40 -12.14 -19.90 -2.02
C VAL A 40 -12.25 -21.38 -2.32
N ASP A 41 -11.11 -22.06 -2.18
CA ASP A 41 -10.91 -23.51 -2.30
C ASP A 41 -10.10 -24.06 -1.10
N SER A 42 -9.72 -25.34 -1.14
CA SER A 42 -8.97 -25.99 -0.06
C SER A 42 -7.57 -25.40 0.18
N ASN A 43 -7.00 -24.69 -0.80
CA ASN A 43 -5.64 -24.12 -0.73
C ASN A 43 -5.65 -22.63 -0.34
N SER A 44 -6.83 -22.04 -0.23
CA SER A 44 -7.02 -20.63 0.08
C SER A 44 -6.57 -20.29 1.49
N SER A 45 -5.95 -19.11 1.65
CA SER A 45 -5.47 -18.65 2.95
C SER A 45 -6.61 -18.28 3.90
N ASP A 46 -6.34 -18.33 5.21
CA ASP A 46 -7.33 -18.01 6.24
C ASP A 46 -7.91 -16.60 6.09
N PHE A 47 -7.09 -15.66 5.63
CA PHE A 47 -7.53 -14.29 5.31
C PHE A 47 -8.63 -14.29 4.25
N TRP A 48 -8.43 -14.99 3.13
CA TRP A 48 -9.39 -15.02 2.03
C TRP A 48 -10.65 -15.80 2.39
N VAL A 49 -10.55 -16.83 3.23
CA VAL A 49 -11.72 -17.51 3.81
C VAL A 49 -12.56 -16.55 4.66
N MET A 50 -11.92 -15.70 5.49
CA MET A 50 -12.63 -14.67 6.26
C MET A 50 -13.21 -13.58 5.36
N VAL A 51 -12.54 -13.19 4.27
CA VAL A 51 -13.09 -12.25 3.27
C VAL A 51 -14.31 -12.85 2.55
N ALA A 52 -14.29 -14.13 2.18
CA ALA A 52 -15.45 -14.81 1.61
C ALA A 52 -16.64 -14.84 2.59
N ALA A 53 -16.37 -15.13 3.87
CA ALA A 53 -17.39 -15.05 4.92
C ALA A 53 -17.94 -13.63 5.09
N LEU A 54 -17.08 -12.61 4.98
CA LEU A 54 -17.46 -11.20 5.05
C LEU A 54 -18.35 -10.78 3.89
N LYS A 55 -18.01 -11.22 2.66
CA LYS A 55 -18.82 -11.01 1.45
C LYS A 55 -20.24 -11.56 1.66
N GLU A 56 -20.35 -12.79 2.15
CA GLU A 56 -21.66 -13.39 2.46
C GLU A 56 -22.38 -12.66 3.60
N PHE A 57 -21.68 -12.23 4.66
CA PHE A 57 -22.26 -11.46 5.76
C PHE A 57 -22.88 -10.15 5.28
N ILE A 58 -22.14 -9.38 4.48
CA ILE A 58 -22.57 -8.06 3.98
C ILE A 58 -23.88 -8.17 3.20
N VAL A 59 -24.02 -9.20 2.38
CA VAL A 59 -25.21 -9.43 1.54
C VAL A 59 -26.42 -9.89 2.34
N ASN A 60 -26.22 -10.71 3.38
CA ASN A 60 -27.31 -11.38 4.09
C ASN A 60 -27.69 -10.66 5.40
N GLU A 61 -26.82 -10.68 6.41
CA GLU A 61 -27.11 -10.10 7.73
C GLU A 61 -26.69 -8.63 7.87
N GLY A 62 -25.70 -8.21 7.09
CA GLY A 62 -25.09 -6.89 7.18
C GLY A 62 -25.90 -5.79 6.50
N GLY A 63 -26.85 -6.12 5.63
CA GLY A 63 -27.67 -5.12 4.92
C GLY A 63 -26.83 -4.15 4.08
N GLY A 64 -25.74 -4.63 3.48
CA GLY A 64 -24.77 -3.82 2.74
C GLY A 64 -23.63 -3.22 3.58
N GLU A 65 -23.58 -3.51 4.88
CA GLU A 65 -22.56 -3.00 5.81
C GLU A 65 -21.64 -4.10 6.32
N ALA A 66 -20.40 -3.71 6.64
CA ALA A 66 -19.45 -4.55 7.34
C ALA A 66 -19.82 -4.71 8.83
N PRO A 67 -19.39 -5.80 9.50
CA PRO A 67 -19.56 -6.01 10.94
C PRO A 67 -19.16 -4.79 11.76
N LEU A 68 -19.87 -4.56 12.86
CA LEU A 68 -19.60 -3.42 13.73
C LEU A 68 -18.28 -3.61 14.51
N GLU A 69 -17.47 -2.55 14.58
CA GLU A 69 -16.21 -2.55 15.36
C GLU A 69 -16.46 -2.65 16.88
N GLY A 70 -17.60 -2.12 17.33
CA GLY A 70 -18.04 -2.15 18.72
C GLY A 70 -17.50 -1.03 19.60
N SER A 71 -16.46 -0.31 19.17
CA SER A 71 -15.97 0.90 19.84
C SER A 71 -16.71 2.15 19.36
N ILE A 72 -16.93 3.09 20.27
CA ILE A 72 -17.43 4.44 19.98
C ILE A 72 -16.37 5.47 20.40
N PRO A 73 -16.26 6.63 19.72
CA PRO A 73 -15.38 7.70 20.15
C PRO A 73 -15.82 8.26 21.51
N ASP A 74 -14.93 9.01 22.16
CA ASP A 74 -15.30 9.80 23.33
C ASP A 74 -16.30 10.88 22.93
N MET A 75 -17.16 11.28 23.86
CA MET A 75 -18.16 12.33 23.66
C MET A 75 -18.61 12.95 24.98
N THR A 76 -19.01 14.21 24.92
CA THR A 76 -19.54 14.95 26.08
C THR A 76 -20.89 14.37 26.49
N SER A 77 -20.90 13.56 27.54
CA SER A 77 -22.09 12.86 28.04
C SER A 77 -21.97 12.53 29.52
N SER A 78 -23.09 12.15 30.14
CA SER A 78 -23.02 11.53 31.47
C SER A 78 -22.37 10.15 31.36
N THR A 79 -21.66 9.75 32.42
CA THR A 79 -21.00 8.43 32.48
C THR A 79 -22.00 7.30 32.24
N GLU A 80 -23.22 7.41 32.78
CA GLU A 80 -24.26 6.41 32.61
C GLU A 80 -24.71 6.27 31.14
N LEU A 81 -25.00 7.40 30.47
CA LEU A 81 -25.45 7.39 29.08
C LEU A 81 -24.35 6.87 28.15
N TYR A 82 -23.10 7.31 28.37
CA TYR A 82 -21.95 6.84 27.60
C TYR A 82 -21.76 5.33 27.73
N VAL A 83 -21.77 4.80 28.96
CA VAL A 83 -21.61 3.35 29.22
C VAL A 83 -22.76 2.54 28.63
N ASN A 84 -23.99 3.03 28.73
CA ASN A 84 -25.15 2.36 28.14
C ASN A 84 -25.06 2.31 26.62
N LEU A 85 -24.67 3.41 25.98
CA LEU A 85 -24.44 3.45 24.53
C LEU A 85 -23.32 2.50 24.10
N GLN A 86 -22.19 2.52 24.82
CA GLN A 86 -21.07 1.62 24.56
C GLN A 86 -21.49 0.14 24.62
N LYS A 87 -22.29 -0.25 25.62
CA LYS A 87 -22.81 -1.62 25.75
C LYS A 87 -23.66 -2.05 24.54
N ILE A 88 -24.45 -1.15 23.97
CA ILE A 88 -25.26 -1.44 22.77
C ILE A 88 -24.35 -1.76 21.57
N TYR A 89 -23.31 -0.96 21.34
CA TYR A 89 -22.36 -1.18 20.25
C TYR A 89 -21.56 -2.48 20.45
N LEU A 90 -21.11 -2.75 21.67
CA LEU A 90 -20.41 -4.00 21.99
C LEU A 90 -21.30 -5.23 21.79
N ALA A 91 -22.57 -5.17 22.21
CA ALA A 91 -23.53 -6.26 22.03
C ALA A 91 -23.79 -6.54 20.54
N LYS A 92 -23.95 -5.51 19.72
CA LYS A 92 -24.11 -5.67 18.26
C LYS A 92 -22.84 -6.22 17.61
N ALA A 93 -21.66 -5.73 17.98
CA ALA A 93 -20.38 -6.25 17.47
C ALA A 93 -20.17 -7.73 17.82
N GLU A 94 -20.56 -8.16 19.03
CA GLU A 94 -20.51 -9.57 19.42
C GLU A 94 -21.50 -10.42 18.61
N ALA A 95 -22.72 -9.93 18.37
CA ALA A 95 -23.70 -10.61 17.52
C ALA A 95 -23.18 -10.78 16.07
N ASP A 96 -22.59 -9.74 15.48
CA ASP A 96 -22.00 -9.79 14.14
C ASP A 96 -20.83 -10.77 14.07
N PHE A 97 -19.99 -10.80 15.10
CA PHE A 97 -18.90 -11.76 15.23
C PHE A 97 -19.38 -13.22 15.23
N LEU A 98 -20.44 -13.53 15.98
CA LEU A 98 -20.98 -14.89 16.04
C LEU A 98 -21.50 -15.36 14.67
N VAL A 99 -22.18 -14.47 13.93
CA VAL A 99 -22.62 -14.74 12.56
C VAL A 99 -21.41 -14.99 11.65
N LEU A 100 -20.41 -14.11 11.67
CA LEU A 100 -19.23 -14.26 10.83
C LEU A 100 -18.46 -15.56 11.15
N GLN A 101 -18.35 -15.90 12.44
CA GLN A 101 -17.75 -17.16 12.88
C GLN A 101 -18.48 -18.38 12.29
N GLN A 102 -19.81 -18.38 12.31
CA GLN A 102 -20.60 -19.46 11.72
C GLN A 102 -20.39 -19.56 10.20
N ARG A 103 -20.30 -18.43 9.50
CA ARG A 103 -20.00 -18.39 8.06
C ARG A 103 -18.62 -18.95 7.74
N VAL A 104 -17.59 -18.50 8.47
CA VAL A 104 -16.22 -19.03 8.33
C VAL A 104 -16.21 -20.55 8.51
N LYS A 105 -16.85 -21.07 9.56
CA LYS A 105 -16.96 -22.52 9.80
C LYS A 105 -17.67 -23.26 8.66
N SER A 106 -18.73 -22.67 8.13
CA SER A 106 -19.52 -23.27 7.04
C SER A 106 -18.71 -23.32 5.74
N ILE A 107 -17.96 -22.26 5.45
CA ILE A 107 -17.07 -22.19 4.29
C ILE A 107 -15.93 -23.20 4.42
N LEU A 108 -15.26 -23.27 5.58
CA LEU A 108 -14.20 -24.25 5.84
C LEU A 108 -14.68 -25.69 5.59
N LYS A 109 -15.87 -26.05 6.09
CA LYS A 109 -16.51 -27.35 5.80
C LYS A 109 -16.70 -27.57 4.30
N ARG A 110 -17.22 -26.57 3.59
CA ARG A 110 -17.51 -26.64 2.15
C ARG A 110 -16.24 -26.86 1.32
N ILE A 111 -15.12 -26.24 1.70
CA ILE A 111 -13.83 -26.38 1.00
C ILE A 111 -12.98 -27.56 1.54
N GLY A 112 -13.53 -28.40 2.43
CA GLY A 112 -12.85 -29.59 2.95
C GLY A 112 -11.74 -29.31 3.97
N ARG A 113 -11.74 -28.14 4.63
CA ARG A 113 -10.82 -27.79 5.72
C ARG A 113 -11.48 -28.00 7.08
N ASP A 114 -10.66 -28.18 8.12
CA ASP A 114 -11.12 -28.28 9.50
C ASP A 114 -11.91 -27.01 9.89
N PRO A 115 -13.17 -27.10 10.36
CA PRO A 115 -13.98 -25.94 10.73
C PRO A 115 -13.38 -25.09 11.85
N ASP A 116 -12.50 -25.66 12.66
CA ASP A 116 -11.86 -24.97 13.78
C ASP A 116 -10.41 -24.56 13.47
N SER A 117 -9.97 -24.65 12.20
CA SER A 117 -8.60 -24.27 11.80
C SER A 117 -8.31 -22.78 11.97
N ILE A 118 -9.35 -21.93 11.92
CA ILE A 118 -9.24 -20.48 12.14
C ILE A 118 -9.74 -20.16 13.55
N SER A 119 -8.84 -19.66 14.39
CA SER A 119 -9.15 -19.39 15.79
C SER A 119 -10.23 -18.31 15.97
N LYS A 120 -11.03 -18.43 17.05
CA LYS A 120 -12.04 -17.43 17.42
C LYS A 120 -11.44 -16.02 17.60
N ALA A 121 -10.23 -15.94 18.18
CA ALA A 121 -9.53 -14.68 18.39
C ALA A 121 -9.17 -13.99 17.07
N MET A 122 -8.75 -14.76 16.06
CA MET A 122 -8.45 -14.25 14.72
C MET A 122 -9.71 -13.71 14.04
N ILE A 123 -10.82 -14.45 14.07
CA ILE A 123 -12.11 -14.00 13.51
C ILE A 123 -12.61 -12.74 14.22
N LYS A 124 -12.50 -12.68 15.55
CA LYS A 124 -12.91 -11.50 16.34
C LYS A 124 -12.08 -10.27 15.99
N SER A 125 -10.76 -10.43 15.86
CA SER A 125 -9.86 -9.37 15.39
C SER A 125 -10.21 -8.93 13.95
N PHE A 126 -10.54 -9.88 13.08
CA PHE A 126 -10.96 -9.59 11.71
C PHE A 126 -12.27 -8.78 11.68
N CYS A 127 -13.30 -9.14 12.46
CA CYS A 127 -14.54 -8.36 12.58
C CYS A 127 -14.27 -6.91 12.99
N LYS A 128 -13.44 -6.73 14.03
CA LYS A 128 -13.08 -5.41 14.55
C LYS A 128 -12.43 -4.52 13.48
N ASN A 129 -11.68 -5.14 12.56
CA ASN A 129 -10.91 -4.44 11.53
C ASN A 129 -11.51 -4.58 10.12
N ALA A 130 -12.75 -5.07 9.97
CA ALA A 130 -13.33 -5.39 8.66
C ALA A 130 -13.39 -4.18 7.71
N ARG A 131 -13.61 -2.96 8.26
CA ARG A 131 -13.61 -1.71 7.48
C ARG A 131 -12.21 -1.19 7.13
N LYS A 132 -11.16 -1.74 7.75
CA LYS A 132 -9.77 -1.28 7.66
C LYS A 132 -8.90 -2.25 6.86
N LEU A 133 -9.49 -3.29 6.27
CA LEU A 133 -8.76 -4.30 5.51
C LEU A 133 -8.03 -3.67 4.32
N LYS A 134 -6.81 -4.14 4.09
CA LYS A 134 -5.96 -3.75 2.97
C LYS A 134 -5.28 -4.97 2.40
N VAL A 135 -5.22 -5.03 1.07
CA VAL A 135 -4.49 -6.06 0.32
C VAL A 135 -3.45 -5.33 -0.53
N CYS A 136 -2.17 -5.58 -0.26
CA CYS A 136 -1.07 -5.00 -1.02
C CYS A 136 -0.57 -6.05 -2.02
N ARG A 137 -0.53 -5.67 -3.30
CA ARG A 137 0.02 -6.50 -4.38
C ARG A 137 1.21 -5.80 -5.01
N TYR A 138 2.32 -6.51 -5.06
CA TYR A 138 3.56 -6.01 -5.62
C TYR A 138 3.76 -6.56 -7.02
N ARG A 139 4.32 -5.72 -7.87
CA ARG A 139 4.84 -6.15 -9.16
C ARG A 139 6.10 -6.99 -8.95
N LEU A 140 6.28 -8.02 -9.76
CA LEU A 140 7.52 -8.78 -9.76
C LEU A 140 8.64 -7.93 -10.35
N ILE A 141 9.85 -8.04 -9.78
CA ILE A 141 11.02 -7.32 -10.28
C ILE A 141 11.33 -7.70 -11.73
N GLU A 142 11.14 -8.97 -12.12
CA GLU A 142 11.30 -9.43 -13.49
C GLU A 142 10.37 -8.70 -14.47
N ASP A 143 9.12 -8.45 -14.07
CA ASP A 143 8.14 -7.74 -14.88
C ASP A 143 8.53 -6.28 -15.00
N GLU A 144 9.02 -5.65 -13.93
CA GLU A 144 9.50 -4.26 -13.96
C GLU A 144 10.59 -4.04 -15.01
N PHE A 145 11.48 -5.02 -15.18
CA PHE A 145 12.57 -4.96 -16.15
C PHE A 145 12.09 -5.33 -17.56
N SER A 146 11.22 -6.34 -17.69
CA SER A 146 10.86 -6.94 -18.99
C SER A 146 9.61 -6.34 -19.65
N ASN A 147 8.69 -5.79 -18.85
CA ASN A 147 7.38 -5.33 -19.30
C ASN A 147 7.08 -3.88 -18.85
N PRO A 148 7.97 -2.91 -19.07
CA PRO A 148 7.92 -1.59 -18.43
C PRO A 148 6.57 -0.89 -18.57
N ALA A 149 6.11 -0.22 -17.51
CA ALA A 149 4.87 0.57 -17.52
C ALA A 149 5.11 1.91 -18.24
N VAL A 150 5.33 1.85 -19.56
CA VAL A 150 5.81 2.97 -20.39
C VAL A 150 5.00 4.26 -20.18
N SER A 151 3.66 4.14 -20.11
CA SER A 151 2.77 5.30 -19.91
C SER A 151 2.98 6.00 -18.57
N GLU A 152 3.17 5.24 -17.48
CA GLU A 152 3.43 5.84 -16.16
C GLU A 152 4.86 6.37 -16.07
N LEU A 153 5.84 5.69 -16.69
CA LEU A 153 7.21 6.19 -16.77
C LEU A 153 7.26 7.56 -17.48
N GLN A 154 6.63 7.67 -18.65
CA GLN A 154 6.58 8.93 -19.40
C GLN A 154 5.87 10.05 -18.64
N LYS A 155 4.77 9.70 -17.96
CA LYS A 155 4.04 10.64 -17.09
C LYS A 155 4.93 11.16 -15.97
N TYR A 156 5.60 10.28 -15.22
CA TYR A 156 6.50 10.70 -14.15
C TYR A 156 7.71 11.49 -14.64
N LEU A 157 8.27 11.14 -15.81
CA LEU A 157 9.37 11.89 -16.41
C LEU A 157 8.98 13.31 -16.82
N SER A 158 7.71 13.56 -17.11
CA SER A 158 7.18 14.86 -17.54
C SER A 158 6.55 15.67 -16.39
N ASP A 159 6.47 15.08 -15.20
CA ASP A 159 5.83 15.67 -14.03
C ASP A 159 6.86 16.47 -13.21
N GLU A 160 6.55 17.71 -12.88
CA GLU A 160 7.48 18.60 -12.16
C GLU A 160 7.85 18.09 -10.75
N GLU A 161 6.96 17.34 -10.10
CA GLU A 161 7.14 16.84 -8.74
C GLU A 161 7.86 15.48 -8.70
N TYR A 162 7.67 14.66 -9.73
CA TYR A 162 8.18 13.29 -9.81
C TYR A 162 9.40 13.12 -10.73
N SER A 163 9.64 14.04 -11.66
CA SER A 163 10.71 13.93 -12.68
C SER A 163 12.10 13.71 -12.08
N VAL A 164 12.42 14.35 -10.96
CA VAL A 164 13.71 14.17 -10.27
C VAL A 164 13.84 12.76 -9.69
N ALA A 165 12.81 12.27 -8.99
CA ALA A 165 12.80 10.93 -8.42
C ALA A 165 12.83 9.85 -9.51
N MET A 166 12.10 10.07 -10.60
CA MET A 166 12.12 9.21 -11.77
C MET A 166 13.48 9.26 -12.49
N GLY A 167 14.10 10.44 -12.55
CA GLY A 167 15.46 10.63 -13.04
C GLY A 167 16.47 9.80 -12.26
N PHE A 168 16.41 9.82 -10.92
CA PHE A 168 17.24 8.94 -10.08
C PHE A 168 16.97 7.46 -10.35
N TYR A 169 15.70 7.04 -10.46
CA TYR A 169 15.37 5.66 -10.80
C TYR A 169 16.01 5.22 -12.13
N ILE A 170 15.89 6.04 -13.18
CA ILE A 170 16.48 5.76 -14.49
C ILE A 170 18.02 5.76 -14.41
N LEU A 171 18.61 6.72 -13.70
CA LEU A 171 20.06 6.82 -13.58
C LEU A 171 20.66 5.67 -12.76
N LEU A 172 20.02 5.21 -11.69
CA LEU A 172 20.49 4.04 -10.93
C LEU A 172 20.52 2.80 -11.83
N ARG A 173 19.50 2.59 -12.67
CA ARG A 173 19.50 1.50 -13.66
C ARG A 173 20.54 1.70 -14.77
N ALA A 174 20.79 2.95 -15.19
CA ALA A 174 21.82 3.27 -16.16
C ALA A 174 23.23 3.06 -15.59
N VAL A 175 23.43 3.32 -14.31
CA VAL A 175 24.67 3.04 -13.56
C VAL A 175 24.95 1.54 -13.53
N ASP A 176 23.94 0.69 -13.30
CA ASP A 176 24.11 -0.77 -13.39
C ASP A 176 24.56 -1.21 -14.79
N ARG A 177 23.96 -0.63 -15.84
CA ARG A 177 24.37 -0.90 -17.24
C ARG A 177 25.78 -0.39 -17.53
N PHE A 178 26.14 0.77 -17.01
CA PHE A 178 27.48 1.33 -17.10
C PHE A 178 28.48 0.38 -16.45
N ALA A 179 28.23 -0.06 -15.22
CA ALA A 179 29.11 -0.96 -14.48
C ALA A 179 29.30 -2.30 -15.19
N ALA A 180 28.25 -2.85 -15.79
CA ALA A 180 28.33 -4.06 -16.59
C ALA A 180 29.20 -3.91 -17.84
N ASN A 181 29.24 -2.72 -18.45
CA ASN A 181 29.97 -2.46 -19.69
C ASN A 181 31.44 -2.07 -19.44
N TYR A 182 31.71 -1.30 -18.38
CA TYR A 182 33.01 -0.67 -18.12
C TYR A 182 33.76 -1.27 -16.92
N ASN A 183 33.13 -2.16 -16.14
CA ASN A 183 33.68 -2.75 -14.91
C ASN A 183 34.08 -1.71 -13.84
N SER A 184 33.46 -0.54 -13.87
CA SER A 184 33.63 0.55 -12.90
C SER A 184 32.32 1.30 -12.72
N PHE A 185 32.19 2.08 -11.65
CA PHE A 185 31.07 3.00 -11.50
C PHE A 185 31.43 4.39 -12.06
N PRO A 186 30.45 5.16 -12.56
CA PRO A 186 30.72 6.49 -13.09
C PRO A 186 31.23 7.42 -11.98
N GLY A 187 32.33 8.13 -12.27
CA GLY A 187 32.99 9.06 -11.36
C GLY A 187 33.70 8.40 -10.17
N GLN A 188 33.94 7.09 -10.22
CA GLN A 188 34.67 6.35 -9.18
C GLN A 188 36.16 6.72 -9.15
N PHE A 189 36.77 7.02 -10.29
CA PHE A 189 38.19 7.35 -10.43
C PHE A 189 38.40 8.82 -10.80
N GLU A 190 39.39 9.44 -10.17
CA GLU A 190 39.76 10.84 -10.47
C GLU A 190 40.38 10.93 -11.88
N GLY A 191 39.84 11.80 -12.74
CA GLY A 191 40.41 12.12 -14.05
C GLY A 191 39.59 11.72 -15.28
N GLU A 192 38.54 10.90 -15.13
CA GLU A 192 37.69 10.42 -16.23
C GLU A 192 36.27 11.02 -16.21
N LEU A 193 36.01 12.02 -15.37
CA LEU A 193 34.65 12.52 -15.08
C LEU A 193 33.88 12.95 -16.34
N ASP A 194 34.50 13.73 -17.24
CA ASP A 194 33.85 14.19 -18.48
C ASP A 194 33.51 13.02 -19.42
N GLU A 195 34.36 12.00 -19.45
CA GLU A 195 34.13 10.79 -20.25
C GLU A 195 33.01 9.94 -19.63
N ASP A 196 33.01 9.78 -18.31
CA ASP A 196 31.98 9.07 -17.56
C ASP A 196 30.61 9.73 -17.69
N ILE A 197 30.54 11.07 -17.67
CA ILE A 197 29.30 11.82 -17.91
C ILE A 197 28.74 11.47 -19.30
N SER A 198 29.59 11.49 -20.34
CA SER A 198 29.18 11.16 -21.71
C SER A 198 28.71 9.70 -21.85
N ARG A 199 29.44 8.76 -21.23
CA ARG A 199 29.11 7.33 -21.21
C ARG A 199 27.81 7.06 -20.44
N LEU A 200 27.63 7.66 -19.26
CA LEU A 200 26.41 7.51 -18.45
C LEU A 200 25.19 8.09 -19.18
N LYS A 201 25.34 9.27 -19.81
CA LYS A 201 24.30 9.85 -20.67
C LYS A 201 23.90 8.89 -21.79
N THR A 202 24.87 8.30 -22.46
CA THR A 202 24.62 7.30 -23.51
C THR A 202 23.88 6.08 -22.96
N ALA A 203 24.27 5.57 -21.79
CA ALA A 203 23.60 4.46 -21.13
C ALA A 203 22.15 4.79 -20.72
N ALA A 204 21.90 5.99 -20.19
CA ALA A 204 20.58 6.46 -19.79
C ALA A 204 19.64 6.64 -21.00
N VAL A 205 20.12 7.24 -22.09
CA VAL A 205 19.35 7.37 -23.34
C VAL A 205 19.06 5.98 -23.94
N GLY A 206 20.06 5.10 -23.97
CA GLY A 206 19.86 3.71 -24.41
C GLY A 206 18.80 2.99 -23.59
N LEU A 207 18.84 3.13 -22.26
CA LEU A 207 17.85 2.55 -21.37
C LEU A 207 16.44 3.12 -21.62
N LEU A 208 16.30 4.43 -21.77
CA LEU A 208 14.99 5.04 -22.06
C LEU A 208 14.39 4.55 -23.38
N ASN A 209 15.23 4.35 -24.40
CA ASN A 209 14.80 3.78 -25.67
C ASN A 209 14.37 2.31 -25.52
N ASP A 210 15.14 1.50 -24.79
CA ASP A 210 14.83 0.09 -24.51
C ASP A 210 13.52 -0.04 -23.71
N LEU A 211 13.23 0.91 -22.82
CA LEU A 211 11.98 0.98 -22.06
C LEU A 211 10.79 1.53 -22.88
N GLY A 212 10.99 1.97 -24.11
CA GLY A 212 9.95 2.55 -24.97
C GLY A 212 9.62 4.01 -24.67
N CYS A 213 10.39 4.69 -23.81
CA CYS A 213 10.25 6.11 -23.47
C CYS A 213 11.04 6.99 -24.46
N ASN A 214 10.88 6.74 -25.76
CA ASN A 214 11.60 7.45 -26.82
C ASN A 214 11.31 8.96 -26.76
N GLY A 215 12.37 9.78 -26.76
CA GLY A 215 12.27 11.23 -26.70
C GLY A 215 12.15 11.83 -25.29
N SER A 216 11.96 10.99 -24.25
CA SER A 216 12.17 11.42 -22.87
C SER A 216 13.67 11.57 -22.59
N THR A 217 14.03 12.49 -21.70
CA THR A 217 15.42 12.70 -21.28
C THR A 217 15.49 12.89 -19.78
N VAL A 218 16.62 12.51 -19.19
CA VAL A 218 16.99 12.91 -17.83
C VAL A 218 17.82 14.20 -17.96
N THR A 219 17.67 15.12 -17.01
CA THR A 219 18.39 16.39 -17.06
C THR A 219 19.90 16.16 -16.95
N GLU A 220 20.68 16.98 -17.67
CA GLU A 220 22.14 16.91 -17.62
C GLU A 220 22.66 17.12 -16.19
N ASP A 221 22.03 18.00 -15.42
CA ASP A 221 22.39 18.26 -14.02
C ASP A 221 22.32 16.99 -13.16
N LEU A 222 21.30 16.15 -13.35
CA LEU A 222 21.20 14.87 -12.62
C LEU A 222 22.25 13.85 -13.08
N ILE A 223 22.61 13.84 -14.37
CA ILE A 223 23.68 12.97 -14.88
C ILE A 223 25.03 13.38 -14.30
N ASN A 224 25.33 14.68 -14.30
CA ASN A 224 26.54 15.25 -13.72
C ASN A 224 26.63 14.93 -12.24
N GLU A 225 25.53 15.13 -11.50
CA GLU A 225 25.48 14.87 -10.06
C GLU A 225 25.62 13.37 -9.75
N MET A 226 25.04 12.48 -10.57
CA MET A 226 25.22 11.03 -10.41
C MET A 226 26.68 10.60 -10.58
N CYS A 227 27.40 11.17 -11.54
CA CYS A 227 28.84 10.94 -11.68
C CYS A 227 29.62 11.52 -10.50
N ARG A 228 29.25 12.73 -10.03
CA ARG A 228 29.88 13.35 -8.86
C ARG A 228 29.73 12.51 -7.59
N PHE A 229 28.65 11.75 -7.43
CA PHE A 229 28.51 10.84 -6.28
C PHE A 229 29.62 9.78 -6.24
N GLY A 230 30.18 9.38 -7.39
CA GLY A 230 31.30 8.43 -7.48
C GLY A 230 31.04 7.10 -6.78
N ALA A 231 29.78 6.62 -6.81
CA ALA A 231 29.31 5.45 -6.08
C ALA A 231 29.57 5.46 -4.56
N SER A 232 29.62 6.65 -3.95
CA SER A 232 29.81 6.80 -2.51
C SER A 232 28.55 6.42 -1.72
N GLU A 233 28.75 5.78 -0.56
CA GLU A 233 27.69 5.52 0.43
C GLU A 233 27.84 6.45 1.64
N LEU A 234 27.07 7.54 1.65
CA LEU A 234 27.11 8.49 2.77
C LEU A 234 26.37 7.93 3.99
N HIS A 235 27.03 7.92 5.15
CA HIS A 235 26.46 7.38 6.40
C HIS A 235 25.08 7.95 6.75
N ALA A 236 24.86 9.25 6.60
CA ALA A 236 23.59 9.88 6.91
C ALA A 236 22.44 9.41 5.99
N VAL A 237 22.73 9.23 4.69
CA VAL A 237 21.74 8.72 3.72
C VAL A 237 21.45 7.24 3.98
N ALA A 238 22.50 6.44 4.22
CA ALA A 238 22.37 5.03 4.57
C ALA A 238 21.55 4.83 5.86
N ALA A 239 21.80 5.63 6.90
CA ALA A 239 21.06 5.60 8.15
C ALA A 239 19.57 5.95 7.96
N PHE A 240 19.27 6.97 7.14
CA PHE A 240 17.90 7.34 6.81
C PHE A 240 17.15 6.21 6.10
N ILE A 241 17.75 5.65 5.03
CA ILE A 241 17.18 4.52 4.29
C ILE A 241 17.03 3.29 5.18
N GLY A 242 18.01 3.00 6.06
CA GLY A 242 17.93 1.91 7.03
C GLY A 242 16.75 2.05 8.01
N GLY A 243 16.44 3.28 8.45
CA GLY A 243 15.27 3.57 9.27
C GLY A 243 13.95 3.26 8.54
N ILE A 244 13.82 3.70 7.29
CA ILE A 244 12.63 3.42 6.48
C ILE A 244 12.49 1.92 6.19
N ALA A 245 13.56 1.29 5.69
CA ALA A 245 13.55 -0.13 5.32
C ALA A 245 13.24 -1.03 6.52
N SER A 246 13.84 -0.77 7.69
CA SER A 246 13.55 -1.55 8.91
C SER A 246 12.09 -1.43 9.34
N GLN A 247 11.49 -0.24 9.23
CA GLN A 247 10.08 -0.07 9.53
C GLN A 247 9.21 -0.84 8.53
N GLU A 248 9.47 -0.79 7.22
CA GLU A 248 8.72 -1.58 6.22
C GLU A 248 8.82 -3.09 6.48
N VAL A 249 9.99 -3.58 6.89
CA VAL A 249 10.17 -4.98 7.31
C VAL A 249 9.31 -5.32 8.54
N ILE A 250 9.25 -4.44 9.55
CA ILE A 250 8.37 -4.64 10.72
C ILE A 250 6.90 -4.74 10.29
N LYS A 251 6.45 -3.92 9.33
CA LYS A 251 5.07 -3.98 8.81
C LYS A 251 4.79 -5.33 8.16
N LEU A 252 5.72 -5.86 7.36
CA LEU A 252 5.58 -7.16 6.70
C LEU A 252 5.54 -8.33 7.68
N ILE A 253 6.40 -8.31 8.71
CA ILE A 253 6.47 -9.36 9.73
C ILE A 253 5.20 -9.35 10.59
N THR A 254 4.81 -8.17 11.08
CA THR A 254 3.69 -8.04 12.03
C THR A 254 2.33 -8.11 11.36
N LYS A 255 2.22 -7.72 10.08
CA LYS A 255 0.97 -7.58 9.32
C LYS A 255 -0.03 -6.64 10.02
N GLN A 256 0.46 -5.66 10.78
CA GLN A 256 -0.37 -4.71 11.55
C GLN A 256 -0.54 -3.35 10.88
N PHE A 257 0.37 -2.99 9.98
CA PHE A 257 0.37 -1.73 9.26
C PHE A 257 0.50 -1.98 7.76
N VAL A 258 0.13 -0.96 6.97
CA VAL A 258 0.18 -1.03 5.50
C VAL A 258 1.59 -0.69 5.02
N PRO A 259 2.31 -1.63 4.38
CA PRO A 259 3.60 -1.32 3.78
C PRO A 259 3.41 -0.47 2.52
N MET A 260 4.44 0.27 2.14
CA MET A 260 4.46 1.05 0.90
C MET A 260 4.28 0.13 -0.31
N VAL A 261 3.62 0.63 -1.35
CA VAL A 261 3.41 -0.08 -2.62
C VAL A 261 4.14 0.69 -3.71
N GLY A 262 5.16 0.06 -4.31
CA GLY A 262 6.00 0.67 -5.34
C GLY A 262 7.44 0.87 -4.86
N THR A 263 8.15 1.79 -5.52
CA THR A 263 9.57 2.06 -5.31
C THR A 263 9.75 3.40 -4.64
N PHE A 264 10.28 3.40 -3.42
CA PHE A 264 10.56 4.62 -2.67
C PHE A 264 11.92 5.19 -3.08
N ILE A 265 11.93 6.45 -3.53
CA ILE A 265 13.14 7.19 -3.89
C ILE A 265 13.30 8.36 -2.93
N PHE A 266 14.50 8.49 -2.37
CA PHE A 266 14.87 9.61 -1.50
C PHE A 266 15.97 10.44 -2.15
N ASN A 267 15.74 11.74 -2.22
CA ASN A 267 16.73 12.73 -2.63
C ASN A 267 17.28 13.45 -1.39
N GLY A 268 18.49 13.10 -0.98
CA GLY A 268 19.19 13.72 0.14
C GLY A 268 19.66 15.16 -0.11
N ILE A 269 19.69 15.63 -1.36
CA ILE A 269 20.08 17.00 -1.70
C ILE A 269 18.98 17.97 -1.25
N ASP A 270 17.73 17.68 -1.63
CA ASP A 270 16.57 18.53 -1.34
C ASP A 270 15.74 18.06 -0.15
N GLN A 271 16.14 16.95 0.49
CA GLN A 271 15.39 16.31 1.59
C GLN A 271 13.95 15.95 1.21
N LYS A 272 13.76 15.48 -0.03
CA LYS A 272 12.47 15.07 -0.58
C LYS A 272 12.44 13.58 -0.85
N SER A 273 11.26 12.98 -0.81
CA SER A 273 11.06 11.58 -1.18
C SER A 273 9.81 11.42 -2.02
N GLN A 274 9.81 10.46 -2.94
CA GLN A 274 8.65 10.10 -3.73
C GLN A 274 8.45 8.58 -3.75
N LEU A 275 7.19 8.16 -3.85
CA LEU A 275 6.82 6.76 -4.04
C LEU A 275 6.36 6.55 -5.48
N LEU A 276 7.20 5.86 -6.26
CA LEU A 276 6.94 5.57 -7.66
C LEU A 276 6.10 4.29 -7.77
N THR A 277 4.86 4.41 -8.23
CA THR A 277 4.00 3.26 -8.45
C THR A 277 4.05 2.87 -9.92
N LEU A 278 4.85 1.84 -10.25
CA LEU A 278 4.93 1.29 -11.60
C LEU A 278 3.97 0.10 -11.71
N PRO A 279 2.71 0.30 -12.15
CA PRO A 279 1.69 -0.74 -12.10
C PRO A 279 2.13 -1.95 -12.92
N ALA A 280 1.82 -3.15 -12.41
CA ALA A 280 1.90 -4.34 -13.25
C ALA A 280 0.86 -4.21 -14.38
N PHE A 281 1.22 -4.60 -15.60
CA PHE A 281 0.18 -4.92 -16.58
C PHE A 281 -0.73 -5.97 -15.95
N HIS A 282 -2.03 -5.69 -15.83
CA HIS A 282 -3.01 -6.73 -15.52
C HIS A 282 -3.03 -7.72 -16.69
N ARG A 283 -2.06 -8.64 -16.74
CA ARG A 283 -2.28 -9.93 -17.39
C ARG A 283 -3.32 -10.63 -16.54
N ILE A 284 -4.58 -10.46 -16.92
CA ILE A 284 -5.59 -11.48 -16.66
C ILE A 284 -5.04 -12.74 -17.34
N ARG A 285 -4.26 -13.54 -16.61
CA ARG A 285 -3.93 -14.89 -17.05
C ARG A 285 -5.24 -15.66 -16.98
N TRP A 286 -6.01 -15.62 -18.07
CA TRP A 286 -6.91 -16.71 -18.41
C TRP A 286 -6.03 -17.92 -18.74
N GLY A 287 -5.50 -18.55 -17.69
CA GLY A 287 -4.88 -19.86 -17.77
C GLY A 287 -5.97 -20.91 -17.70
N SER A 288 -6.64 -21.13 -18.83
CA SER A 288 -7.43 -22.33 -19.03
C SER A 288 -6.47 -23.52 -19.26
N ARG A 289 -6.64 -24.54 -18.43
CA ARG A 289 -6.08 -25.91 -18.44
C ARG A 289 -4.72 -26.12 -17.79
#